data_AF-A0A5C8Q120-F1
#
_entry.id   AF-A0A5C8Q120-F1
#
_cell.length_a   1.000
_cell.length_b   1.000
_cell.length_c   1.000
_cell.angle_alpha   90.00
_cell.angle_beta   90.00
_cell.angle_gamma   90.00
#
_symmetry.space_group_name_H-M   'P 1'
#
loop_
_entity.id
_entity.type
_entity.pdbx_description
1 polymer ?
#
loop_
_entity_poly.entity_id
_entity_poly.type
_entity_poly.pdbx_seq_one_letter_code
_entity_poly.pdbx_strand_id
1 'polypeptide(L)'
;MRRTHTVPFAPSPIGARWAYGEACGLLLIASWQSAAGAIYAFTRITGATWNPHTVSATITGGQLVSSVVLFFWLNLLVIGRTPPSMATARRMTLRLLAVAVGASAVATAVPDHGFSRSPFLGLFVFSAGLVWLTVEICLRHGITPTRLGAWPLRPVTAERREEWKNIADSTAVALAAGGGGAFILVSVLQGAGLTRLVMPGTQQQALGMGGIGEIASALIFTVVLEDLIMVAAVVALLTAARRRAWEIYTIICIAEVAVHLYFGLPALAFLPYAWLRIRLYRRHVQVIPMLAVHLAFDTFGILMWTLPFTFTERLLCTGAGIALFLAVDFLRRRVPRRLSHREDDKRSTIAPDPAS
;
A
#
# COMPACT_ATOMS: atom_id res chain seq x y z
N MET A 1 31.25 -5.51 -9.89
CA MET A 1 30.22 -5.29 -10.93
C MET A 1 29.41 -4.04 -10.61
N ARG A 2 29.68 -2.91 -11.27
CA ARG A 2 28.80 -1.73 -11.22
C ARG A 2 27.52 -2.07 -11.98
N ARG A 3 26.43 -2.39 -11.27
CA ARG A 3 25.10 -2.40 -11.87
C ARG A 3 24.81 -0.97 -12.29
N THR A 4 24.78 -0.71 -13.59
CA THR A 4 24.17 0.49 -14.14
C THR A 4 22.76 0.56 -13.56
N HIS A 5 22.48 1.61 -12.77
CA HIS A 5 21.14 1.90 -12.28
C HIS A 5 20.27 2.24 -13.49
N THR A 6 19.74 1.22 -14.17
CA THR A 6 18.71 1.41 -15.17
C THR A 6 17.53 2.05 -14.45
N VAL A 7 17.17 3.27 -14.89
CA VAL A 7 15.96 3.92 -14.41
C VAL A 7 14.81 3.00 -14.84
N PRO A 8 14.05 2.41 -13.92
CA PRO A 8 13.15 1.30 -14.23
C PRO A 8 11.99 1.71 -15.16
N PHE A 9 11.72 3.01 -15.26
CA PHE A 9 10.64 3.55 -16.07
C PHE A 9 11.17 4.56 -17.09
N ALA A 10 10.71 4.42 -18.33
CA ALA A 10 10.98 5.37 -19.39
C ALA A 10 10.36 6.74 -19.07
N PRO A 11 10.87 7.84 -19.63
CA PRO A 11 10.21 9.14 -19.54
C PRO A 11 8.77 9.05 -20.02
N SER A 12 7.87 9.81 -19.38
CA SER A 12 6.47 9.83 -19.77
C SER A 12 6.29 10.30 -21.23
N PRO A 13 5.48 9.58 -22.04
CA PRO A 13 5.23 9.96 -23.43
C PRO A 13 4.40 11.24 -23.59
N ILE A 14 3.63 11.62 -22.56
CA ILE A 14 2.81 12.84 -22.56
C ILE A 14 3.47 14.01 -21.82
N GLY A 15 4.67 13.80 -21.26
CA GLY A 15 5.48 14.84 -20.62
C GLY A 15 5.53 14.75 -19.09
N ALA A 16 6.66 15.19 -18.52
CA ALA A 16 6.96 15.06 -17.10
C ALA A 16 5.98 15.82 -16.18
N ARG A 17 5.46 16.97 -16.61
CA ARG A 17 4.49 17.77 -15.84
C ARG A 17 3.21 17.00 -15.55
N TRP A 18 2.73 16.23 -16.53
CA TRP A 18 1.51 15.44 -16.39
C TRP A 18 1.74 14.25 -15.48
N ALA A 19 2.86 13.54 -15.65
CA ALA A 19 3.21 12.42 -14.77
C ALA A 19 3.33 12.86 -13.30
N TYR A 20 3.90 14.03 -13.06
CA TYR A 20 3.95 14.63 -11.72
C TYR A 20 2.56 15.00 -11.19
N GLY A 21 1.79 15.75 -11.96
CA GLY A 21 0.45 16.19 -11.58
C GLY A 21 -0.50 15.02 -11.32
N GLU A 22 -0.48 13.99 -12.16
CA GLU A 22 -1.30 12.79 -11.99
C GLU A 22 -0.84 11.96 -10.78
N ALA A 23 0.46 11.89 -10.48
CA ALA A 23 0.95 11.25 -9.25
C ALA A 23 0.45 11.98 -8.00
N CYS A 24 0.56 13.31 -7.96
CA CYS A 24 0.07 14.11 -6.84
C CYS A 24 -1.46 14.05 -6.71
N GLY A 25 -2.18 14.13 -7.83
CA GLY A 25 -3.64 14.04 -7.85
C GLY A 25 -4.14 12.68 -7.36
N LEU A 26 -3.54 11.59 -7.83
CA LEU A 26 -3.88 10.23 -7.39
C LEU A 26 -3.61 10.04 -5.90
N LEU A 27 -2.45 10.50 -5.42
CA LEU A 27 -2.09 10.44 -4.00
C LEU A 27 -3.08 11.24 -3.15
N LEU A 28 -3.45 12.44 -3.58
CA LEU A 28 -4.36 13.31 -2.85
C LEU A 28 -5.75 12.68 -2.71
N ILE A 29 -6.37 12.25 -3.81
CA ILE A 29 -7.72 11.66 -3.74
C ILE A 29 -7.75 10.36 -2.93
N ALA A 30 -6.70 9.55 -3.02
CA ALA A 30 -6.62 8.26 -2.35
C ALA A 30 -6.34 8.41 -0.85
N SER A 31 -5.51 9.37 -0.47
CA SER A 31 -5.11 9.57 0.94
C SER A 31 -5.99 10.56 1.70
N TRP A 32 -6.82 11.36 1.02
CA TRP A 32 -7.58 12.46 1.64
C TRP A 32 -8.30 12.06 2.92
N GLN A 33 -9.17 11.03 2.87
CA GLN A 33 -10.00 10.63 4.00
C GLN A 33 -9.12 10.21 5.20
N SER A 34 -8.13 9.35 4.96
CA SER A 34 -7.22 8.87 5.99
C SER A 34 -6.36 9.99 6.58
N ALA A 35 -5.76 10.83 5.73
CA ALA A 35 -4.92 11.94 6.17
C ALA A 35 -5.71 12.98 6.94
N ALA A 36 -6.89 13.39 6.45
CA ALA A 36 -7.74 14.35 7.14
C ALA A 36 -8.20 13.82 8.51
N GLY A 37 -8.68 12.57 8.56
CA GLY A 37 -9.05 11.90 9.82
C GLY A 37 -7.87 11.82 10.80
N ALA A 38 -6.70 11.44 10.32
CA ALA A 38 -5.49 11.34 11.11
C ALA A 38 -4.99 12.70 11.64
N ILE A 39 -5.07 13.76 10.84
CA ILE A 39 -4.73 15.13 11.25
C ILE A 39 -5.71 15.65 12.30
N TYR A 40 -7.02 15.43 12.15
CA TYR A 40 -8.00 15.80 13.17
C TYR A 40 -7.78 15.02 14.48
N ALA A 41 -7.47 13.73 14.40
CA ALA A 41 -7.11 12.94 15.56
C ALA A 41 -5.84 13.47 16.25
N PHE A 42 -4.79 13.77 15.48
CA PHE A 42 -3.54 14.33 15.98
C PHE A 42 -3.73 15.69 16.67
N THR A 43 -4.48 16.59 16.05
CA THR A 43 -4.73 17.91 16.65
C THR A 43 -5.48 17.80 17.97
N ARG A 44 -6.41 16.82 18.11
CA ARG A 44 -7.05 16.50 19.38
C ARG A 44 -6.06 15.98 20.43
N ILE A 45 -5.11 15.13 20.04
CA ILE A 45 -4.02 14.67 20.93
C ILE A 45 -3.22 15.88 21.45
N THR A 46 -2.98 16.88 20.60
CA THR A 46 -2.29 18.13 20.99
C THR A 46 -3.16 19.16 21.72
N GLY A 47 -4.43 18.84 22.00
CA GLY A 47 -5.34 19.68 22.80
C GLY A 47 -6.31 20.55 22.03
N ALA A 48 -6.38 20.45 20.70
CA ALA A 48 -7.39 21.16 19.92
C ALA A 48 -8.78 20.52 20.11
N THR A 49 -9.81 21.35 20.24
CA THR A 49 -11.21 20.91 20.28
C THR A 49 -11.87 21.21 18.95
N TRP A 50 -12.48 20.20 18.34
CA TRP A 50 -13.22 20.35 17.10
C TRP A 50 -14.68 19.99 17.31
N ASN A 51 -15.58 20.71 16.64
CA ASN A 51 -16.96 20.31 16.55
C ASN A 51 -17.06 18.99 15.75
N PRO A 52 -17.62 17.90 16.31
CA PRO A 52 -17.71 16.61 15.63
C PRO A 52 -18.46 16.69 14.28
N HIS A 53 -19.48 17.54 14.19
CA HIS A 53 -20.21 17.75 12.94
C HIS A 53 -19.34 18.39 11.88
N THR A 54 -18.51 19.38 12.23
CA THR A 54 -17.57 20.00 11.29
C THR A 54 -16.53 19.00 10.80
N VAL A 55 -15.95 18.19 11.70
CA VAL A 55 -14.98 17.15 11.32
C VAL A 55 -15.62 16.14 10.38
N SER A 56 -16.78 15.62 10.73
CA SER A 56 -17.52 14.67 9.90
C SER A 56 -17.86 15.26 8.54
N ALA A 57 -18.39 16.49 8.50
CA ALA A 57 -18.75 17.18 7.26
C ALA A 57 -17.53 17.42 6.36
N THR A 58 -16.38 17.80 6.91
CA THR A 58 -15.14 17.97 6.15
C THR A 58 -14.65 16.65 5.54
N ILE A 59 -14.60 15.58 6.35
CA ILE A 59 -14.13 14.28 5.90
C ILE A 59 -15.07 13.72 4.83
N THR A 60 -16.38 13.69 5.10
CA THR A 60 -17.39 13.21 4.14
C THR A 60 -17.45 14.07 2.89
N GLY A 61 -17.41 15.40 3.02
CA GLY A 61 -17.43 16.33 1.89
C GLY A 61 -16.23 16.16 0.98
N GLY A 62 -15.03 16.00 1.55
CA GLY A 62 -13.84 15.74 0.74
C GLY A 62 -13.80 14.31 0.16
N GLN A 63 -14.37 13.31 0.84
CA GLN A 63 -14.55 11.98 0.25
C GLN A 63 -15.51 12.02 -0.95
N LEU A 64 -16.60 12.79 -0.85
CA LEU A 64 -17.50 13.03 -1.99
C LEU A 64 -16.76 13.71 -3.15
N VAL A 65 -15.96 14.73 -2.87
CA VAL A 65 -15.12 15.40 -3.89
C VAL A 65 -14.15 14.40 -4.53
N SER A 66 -13.46 13.57 -3.74
CA SER A 66 -12.56 12.52 -4.25
C SER A 66 -13.30 11.51 -5.13
N SER A 67 -14.50 11.07 -4.75
CA SER A 67 -15.33 10.18 -5.55
C SER A 67 -15.79 10.83 -6.87
N VAL A 68 -16.14 12.12 -6.85
CA VAL A 68 -16.51 12.87 -8.06
C VAL A 68 -15.31 13.03 -9.00
N VAL A 69 -14.15 13.39 -8.46
CA VAL A 69 -12.90 13.47 -9.23
C VAL A 69 -12.55 12.10 -9.84
N LEU A 70 -12.66 11.02 -9.05
CA LEU A 70 -12.46 9.66 -9.54
C LEU A 70 -13.41 9.33 -10.69
N PHE A 71 -14.70 9.65 -10.57
CA PHE A 71 -15.70 9.42 -11.60
C PHE A 71 -15.30 10.11 -12.92
N PHE A 72 -15.05 11.42 -12.90
CA PHE A 72 -14.71 12.15 -14.11
C PHE A 72 -13.36 11.71 -14.69
N TRP A 73 -12.34 11.58 -13.85
CA TRP A 73 -10.98 11.26 -14.29
C TRP A 73 -10.91 9.87 -14.93
N LEU A 74 -11.48 8.85 -14.28
CA LEU A 74 -11.53 7.49 -14.83
C LEU A 74 -12.26 7.46 -16.17
N ASN A 75 -13.43 8.10 -16.26
CA ASN A 75 -14.21 8.11 -17.49
C ASN A 75 -13.47 8.81 -18.63
N LEU A 76 -12.81 9.94 -18.37
CA LEU A 76 -12.01 10.64 -19.37
C LEU A 76 -10.86 9.78 -19.91
N LEU A 77 -10.15 9.06 -19.04
CA LEU A 77 -9.07 8.16 -19.45
C LEU A 77 -9.59 6.96 -20.26
N VAL A 78 -10.69 6.34 -19.83
CA VAL A 78 -11.29 5.21 -20.54
C VAL A 78 -11.84 5.63 -21.90
N ILE A 79 -12.47 6.81 -22.00
CA ILE A 79 -12.91 7.39 -23.28
C ILE A 79 -11.70 7.61 -24.18
N GLY A 80 -10.63 8.23 -23.66
CA GLY A 80 -9.42 8.52 -24.40
C GLY A 80 -8.70 7.26 -24.93
N ARG A 81 -8.70 6.15 -24.18
CA ARG A 81 -8.03 4.91 -24.60
C ARG A 81 -8.84 4.02 -25.54
N THR A 82 -10.13 4.32 -25.73
CA THR A 82 -11.04 3.46 -26.52
C THR A 82 -11.34 4.10 -27.89
N PRO A 83 -10.44 3.94 -28.88
CA PRO A 83 -10.58 4.58 -30.19
C PRO A 83 -11.75 4.00 -31.00
N PRO A 84 -12.21 4.69 -32.05
CA PRO A 84 -13.24 4.18 -32.96
C PRO A 84 -12.91 2.85 -33.64
N SER A 85 -11.62 2.52 -33.80
CA SER A 85 -11.15 1.25 -34.36
C SER A 85 -11.37 0.05 -33.44
N MET A 86 -11.62 0.27 -32.14
CA MET A 86 -11.96 -0.81 -31.22
C MET A 86 -13.39 -1.29 -31.46
N ALA A 87 -13.61 -2.61 -31.39
CA ALA A 87 -14.93 -3.21 -31.51
C ALA A 87 -15.98 -2.51 -30.62
N THR A 88 -17.10 -2.10 -31.21
CA THR A 88 -18.13 -1.26 -30.57
C THR A 88 -18.60 -1.83 -29.24
N ALA A 89 -18.87 -3.14 -29.17
CA ALA A 89 -19.31 -3.81 -27.95
C ALA A 89 -18.29 -3.63 -26.82
N ARG A 90 -17.01 -3.98 -27.05
CA ARG A 90 -15.93 -3.84 -26.06
C ARG A 90 -15.75 -2.39 -25.59
N ARG A 91 -15.78 -1.43 -26.53
CA ARG A 91 -15.69 0.00 -26.22
C ARG A 91 -16.83 0.45 -25.32
N MET A 92 -18.07 0.07 -25.63
CA MET A 92 -19.24 0.44 -24.84
C MET A 92 -19.22 -0.22 -23.47
N THR A 93 -18.86 -1.51 -23.38
CA THR A 93 -18.72 -2.21 -22.10
C THR A 93 -17.73 -1.51 -21.17
N LEU A 94 -16.53 -1.17 -21.66
CA LEU A 94 -15.53 -0.48 -20.81
C LEU A 94 -16.02 0.88 -20.30
N ARG A 95 -16.68 1.66 -21.17
CA ARG A 95 -17.21 2.98 -20.80
C ARG A 95 -18.36 2.86 -19.81
N LEU A 96 -19.32 1.94 -20.05
CA LEU A 96 -20.43 1.70 -19.13
C LEU A 96 -19.94 1.22 -17.76
N LEU A 97 -18.93 0.34 -17.72
CA LEU A 97 -18.32 -0.11 -16.47
C LEU A 97 -17.62 1.06 -15.73
N ALA A 98 -16.92 1.94 -16.44
CA ALA A 98 -16.28 3.11 -15.83
C ALA A 98 -17.31 4.08 -15.24
N VAL A 99 -18.43 4.31 -15.96
CA VAL A 99 -19.57 5.08 -15.44
C VAL A 99 -20.16 4.39 -14.22
N ALA A 100 -20.43 3.09 -14.27
CA ALA A 100 -21.04 2.36 -13.17
C ALA A 100 -20.17 2.39 -11.90
N VAL A 101 -18.86 2.15 -12.02
CA VAL A 101 -17.92 2.18 -10.89
C VAL A 101 -17.85 3.59 -10.28
N GLY A 102 -17.67 4.62 -11.09
CA GLY A 102 -17.54 5.98 -10.55
C GLY A 102 -18.88 6.53 -10.02
N ALA A 103 -20.01 6.23 -10.67
CA ALA A 103 -21.33 6.63 -10.19
C ALA A 103 -21.64 5.92 -8.86
N SER A 104 -21.26 4.65 -8.72
CA SER A 104 -21.38 3.92 -7.46
C SER A 104 -20.50 4.53 -6.38
N ALA A 105 -19.26 4.93 -6.69
CA ALA A 105 -18.36 5.60 -5.74
C ALA A 105 -18.89 6.96 -5.27
N VAL A 106 -19.57 7.71 -6.14
CA VAL A 106 -20.24 8.96 -5.77
C VAL A 106 -21.48 8.66 -4.93
N ALA A 107 -22.35 7.74 -5.36
CA ALA A 107 -23.58 7.40 -4.67
C ALA A 107 -23.36 6.90 -3.24
N THR A 108 -22.26 6.17 -3.00
CA THR A 108 -21.89 5.70 -1.65
C THR A 108 -21.20 6.77 -0.80
N ALA A 109 -20.69 7.85 -1.39
CA ALA A 109 -20.07 8.97 -0.69
C ALA A 109 -21.05 10.09 -0.33
N VAL A 110 -22.28 10.10 -0.89
CA VAL A 110 -23.31 11.08 -0.53
C VAL A 110 -23.90 10.73 0.84
N PRO A 111 -23.83 11.64 1.84
CA PRO A 111 -24.48 11.44 3.12
C PRO A 111 -26.02 11.33 2.96
N ASP A 112 -26.65 10.48 3.78
CA ASP A 112 -28.12 10.35 3.93
C ASP A 112 -28.93 9.63 2.81
N HIS A 113 -28.28 8.97 1.84
CA HIS A 113 -28.98 8.09 0.87
C HIS A 113 -28.90 6.60 1.23
N GLY A 114 -29.91 5.80 0.86
CA GLY A 114 -30.07 4.41 1.31
C GLY A 114 -28.89 3.45 1.10
N PHE A 115 -28.00 3.73 0.13
CA PHE A 115 -26.74 2.98 -0.08
C PHE A 115 -25.62 3.36 0.91
N SER A 116 -25.69 4.52 1.57
CA SER A 116 -24.73 4.95 2.61
C SER A 116 -24.85 4.16 3.93
N ARG A 117 -25.89 3.32 4.05
CA ARG A 117 -26.11 2.44 5.22
C ARG A 117 -25.09 1.30 5.33
N SER A 118 -24.25 1.10 4.31
CA SER A 118 -23.18 0.11 4.32
C SER A 118 -21.82 0.79 4.04
N PRO A 119 -21.20 1.42 5.06
CA PRO A 119 -19.94 2.14 4.90
C PRO A 119 -18.82 1.32 4.25
N PHE A 120 -18.79 0.01 4.54
CA PHE A 120 -17.83 -0.92 3.96
C PHE A 120 -17.96 -1.03 2.43
N LEU A 121 -19.18 -1.03 1.89
CA LEU A 121 -19.42 -1.13 0.46
C LEU A 121 -18.91 0.12 -0.28
N GLY A 122 -19.08 1.29 0.34
CA GLY A 122 -18.56 2.55 -0.20
C GLY A 122 -17.04 2.52 -0.33
N LEU A 123 -16.35 2.10 0.73
CA LEU A 123 -14.89 1.98 0.73
C LEU A 123 -14.39 0.93 -0.28
N PHE A 124 -15.08 -0.20 -0.40
CA PHE A 124 -14.76 -1.23 -1.38
C PHE A 124 -14.89 -0.73 -2.83
N VAL A 125 -16.01 -0.09 -3.16
CA VAL A 125 -16.25 0.47 -4.51
C VAL A 125 -15.23 1.57 -4.83
N PHE A 126 -14.95 2.44 -3.87
CA PHE A 126 -13.92 3.47 -4.01
C PHE A 126 -12.54 2.86 -4.26
N SER A 127 -12.17 1.82 -3.50
CA SER A 127 -10.91 1.08 -3.68
C SER A 127 -10.82 0.44 -5.07
N ALA A 128 -11.88 -0.22 -5.54
CA ALA A 128 -11.94 -0.80 -6.88
C ALA A 128 -11.78 0.27 -7.97
N GLY A 129 -12.44 1.42 -7.80
CA GLY A 129 -12.28 2.59 -8.66
C GLY A 129 -10.85 3.13 -8.68
N LEU A 130 -10.19 3.22 -7.52
CA LEU A 130 -8.81 3.66 -7.39
C LEU A 130 -7.83 2.70 -8.06
N VAL A 131 -8.03 1.39 -7.92
CA VAL A 131 -7.21 0.37 -8.62
C VAL A 131 -7.32 0.58 -10.13
N TRP A 132 -8.53 0.73 -10.66
CA TRP A 132 -8.72 0.93 -12.10
C TRP A 132 -8.14 2.27 -12.56
N LEU A 133 -8.41 3.36 -11.84
CA LEU A 133 -7.85 4.67 -12.14
C LEU A 133 -6.32 4.65 -12.15
N THR A 134 -5.70 3.97 -11.18
CA THR A 134 -4.25 3.79 -11.11
C THR A 134 -3.71 3.08 -12.35
N VAL A 135 -4.39 2.03 -12.81
CA VAL A 135 -4.01 1.32 -14.04
C VAL A 135 -4.13 2.23 -15.26
N GLU A 136 -5.22 2.98 -15.40
CA GLU A 136 -5.42 3.85 -16.56
C GLU A 136 -4.43 5.03 -16.61
N ILE A 137 -4.12 5.63 -15.46
CA ILE A 137 -3.06 6.65 -15.32
C ILE A 137 -1.71 6.05 -15.73
N CYS A 138 -1.32 4.92 -15.16
CA CYS A 138 -0.05 4.27 -15.48
C CYS A 138 0.05 3.91 -16.97
N LEU A 139 -1.03 3.38 -17.56
CA LEU A 139 -1.08 3.05 -18.99
C LEU A 139 -0.91 4.29 -19.87
N ARG A 140 -1.55 5.42 -19.52
CA ARG A 140 -1.37 6.72 -20.20
C ARG A 140 0.10 7.17 -20.21
N HIS A 141 0.85 6.78 -19.19
CA HIS A 141 2.27 7.05 -19.03
C HIS A 141 3.20 5.95 -19.59
N GLY A 142 2.67 4.94 -20.30
CA GLY A 142 3.46 3.86 -20.89
C GLY A 142 3.95 2.81 -19.87
N ILE A 143 3.33 2.79 -18.69
CA ILE A 143 3.64 1.88 -17.58
C ILE A 143 2.53 0.82 -17.53
N THR A 144 2.84 -0.39 -18.00
CA THR A 144 1.87 -1.49 -17.99
C THR A 144 1.73 -2.10 -16.59
N PRO A 145 0.61 -2.78 -16.27
CA PRO A 145 0.47 -3.50 -15.00
C PRO A 145 1.61 -4.50 -14.74
N THR A 146 2.13 -5.15 -15.78
CA THR A 146 3.31 -6.02 -15.67
C THR A 146 4.57 -5.23 -15.28
N ARG A 147 4.75 -4.02 -15.82
CA ARG A 147 5.87 -3.13 -15.45
C ARG A 147 5.73 -2.54 -14.05
N LEU A 148 4.52 -2.44 -13.50
CA LEU A 148 4.31 -2.15 -12.07
C LEU A 148 4.62 -3.35 -11.16
N GLY A 149 4.78 -4.54 -11.75
CA GLY A 149 4.92 -5.79 -11.04
C GLY A 149 3.61 -6.31 -10.46
N ALA A 150 2.45 -5.89 -11.01
CA ALA A 150 1.11 -6.19 -10.53
C ALA A 150 0.46 -7.43 -11.18
N TRP A 151 1.15 -8.11 -12.10
CA TRP A 151 0.62 -9.29 -12.79
C TRP A 151 1.70 -10.34 -13.07
N PRO A 152 1.55 -11.60 -12.63
CA PRO A 152 2.41 -12.69 -13.10
C PRO A 152 1.91 -13.16 -14.48
N LEU A 153 2.68 -12.94 -15.54
CA LEU A 153 2.32 -13.44 -16.88
C LEU A 153 2.87 -14.84 -17.19
N ARG A 154 3.65 -15.47 -16.30
CA ARG A 154 4.35 -16.72 -16.61
C ARG A 154 4.55 -17.60 -15.36
N PRO A 155 4.74 -18.93 -15.53
CA PRO A 155 5.14 -19.82 -14.45
C PRO A 155 6.34 -19.27 -13.70
N VAL A 156 6.26 -19.25 -12.36
CA VAL A 156 7.32 -18.70 -11.52
C VAL A 156 8.49 -19.68 -11.54
N THR A 157 9.64 -19.27 -12.07
CA THR A 157 10.90 -20.02 -11.98
C THR A 157 11.34 -20.14 -10.53
N ALA A 158 12.22 -21.10 -10.21
CA ALA A 158 12.78 -21.22 -8.85
C ALA A 158 13.49 -19.94 -8.41
N GLU A 159 14.26 -19.32 -9.30
CA GLU A 159 14.91 -18.02 -9.07
C GLU A 159 13.91 -16.91 -8.75
N ARG A 160 12.79 -16.83 -9.49
CA ARG A 160 11.77 -15.82 -9.25
C ARG A 160 11.02 -16.05 -7.93
N ARG A 161 10.81 -17.31 -7.53
CA ARG A 161 10.28 -17.64 -6.20
C ARG A 161 11.21 -17.16 -5.10
N GLU A 162 12.51 -17.37 -5.27
CA GLU A 162 13.51 -16.91 -4.32
C GLU A 162 13.59 -15.38 -4.23
N GLU A 163 13.54 -14.69 -5.38
CA GLU A 163 13.46 -13.23 -5.40
C GLU A 163 12.21 -12.73 -4.67
N TRP A 164 11.04 -13.31 -4.96
CA TRP A 164 9.79 -12.97 -4.28
C TRP A 164 9.86 -13.20 -2.79
N LYS A 165 10.47 -14.29 -2.35
CA LYS A 165 10.71 -14.55 -0.93
C LYS A 165 11.61 -13.49 -0.30
N ASN A 166 12.69 -13.09 -0.96
CA ASN A 166 13.59 -12.05 -0.45
C ASN A 166 12.90 -10.68 -0.34
N ILE A 167 12.02 -10.36 -1.30
CA ILE A 167 11.18 -9.15 -1.26
C ILE A 167 10.16 -9.26 -0.12
N ALA A 168 9.50 -10.40 0.02
CA ALA A 168 8.55 -10.66 1.10
C ALA A 168 9.21 -10.52 2.48
N ASP A 169 10.34 -11.18 2.71
CA ASP A 169 11.12 -11.08 3.95
C ASP A 169 11.52 -9.61 4.22
N SER A 170 12.03 -8.89 3.21
CA SER A 170 12.40 -7.48 3.36
C SER A 170 11.20 -6.56 3.65
N THR A 171 10.03 -6.88 3.09
CA THR A 171 8.78 -6.15 3.34
C THR A 171 8.31 -6.38 4.77
N ALA A 172 8.39 -7.62 5.27
CA ALA A 172 8.08 -7.93 6.66
C ALA A 172 8.99 -7.17 7.65
N VAL A 173 10.29 -7.00 7.34
CA VAL A 173 11.18 -6.12 8.15
C VAL A 173 10.65 -4.69 8.16
N ALA A 174 10.25 -4.15 6.99
CA ALA A 174 9.73 -2.79 6.90
C ALA A 174 8.45 -2.63 7.75
N LEU A 175 7.50 -3.56 7.63
CA LEU A 175 6.25 -3.56 8.38
C LEU A 175 6.48 -3.66 9.89
N ALA A 176 7.41 -4.53 10.32
CA ALA A 176 7.83 -4.63 11.71
C ALA A 176 8.43 -3.31 12.23
N ALA A 177 9.25 -2.63 11.43
CA ALA A 177 9.81 -1.33 11.79
C ALA A 177 8.74 -0.23 11.91
N GLY A 178 7.74 -0.25 11.02
CA GLY A 178 6.60 0.67 11.03
C GLY A 178 5.59 0.35 12.12
N GLY A 179 4.68 -0.59 11.86
CA GLY A 179 3.59 -0.94 12.76
C GLY A 179 4.06 -1.48 14.11
N GLY A 180 5.07 -2.35 14.11
CA GLY A 180 5.66 -2.85 15.36
C GLY A 180 6.38 -1.76 16.16
N GLY A 181 7.16 -0.90 15.47
CA GLY A 181 7.82 0.26 16.07
C GLY A 181 6.83 1.26 16.66
N ALA A 182 5.75 1.57 15.94
CA ALA A 182 4.67 2.43 16.42
C ALA A 182 3.99 1.84 17.66
N PHE A 183 3.67 0.55 17.66
CA PHE A 183 3.07 -0.13 18.81
C PHE A 183 3.96 -0.11 20.05
N ILE A 184 5.26 -0.39 19.88
CA ILE A 184 6.24 -0.32 20.99
C ILE A 184 6.33 1.12 21.51
N LEU A 185 6.40 2.11 20.63
CA LEU A 185 6.51 3.51 21.03
C LEU A 185 5.25 4.02 21.74
N VAL A 186 4.05 3.62 21.29
CA VAL A 186 2.79 3.84 22.02
C VAL A 186 2.90 3.28 23.43
N SER A 187 3.32 2.01 23.56
CA SER A 187 3.41 1.30 24.84
C SER A 187 4.39 1.96 25.81
N VAL A 188 5.57 2.36 25.32
CA VAL A 188 6.60 3.04 26.12
C VAL A 188 6.12 4.42 26.58
N LEU A 189 5.53 5.22 25.69
CA LEU A 189 5.05 6.56 26.04
C LEU A 189 3.87 6.50 27.02
N GLN A 190 2.96 5.55 26.85
CA GLN A 190 1.87 5.32 27.81
C GLN A 190 2.41 4.89 29.18
N GLY A 191 3.36 3.95 29.22
CA GLY A 191 4.00 3.50 30.45
C GLY A 191 4.77 4.61 31.18
N ALA A 192 5.32 5.57 30.43
CA ALA A 192 5.97 6.76 30.98
C ALA A 192 4.99 7.88 31.40
N GLY A 193 3.67 7.67 31.28
CA GLY A 193 2.65 8.67 31.61
C GLY A 193 2.48 9.79 30.56
N LEU A 194 3.13 9.69 29.39
CA LEU A 194 3.08 10.67 28.31
C LEU A 194 1.87 10.44 27.37
N THR A 195 0.70 10.25 27.96
CA THR A 195 -0.54 9.87 27.25
C THR A 195 -1.04 10.93 26.26
N ARG A 196 -0.60 12.19 26.42
CA ARG A 196 -0.89 13.30 25.47
C ARG A 196 -0.04 13.27 24.19
N LEU A 197 0.87 12.30 24.03
CA LEU A 197 1.70 12.15 22.82
C LEU A 197 1.26 10.97 21.94
N VAL A 198 0.22 10.24 22.35
CA VAL A 198 -0.22 8.99 21.71
C VAL A 198 -1.72 8.98 21.50
N MET A 199 -2.20 8.10 20.62
CA MET A 199 -3.64 7.92 20.39
C MET A 199 -4.39 7.50 21.67
N PRO A 200 -5.59 8.05 21.92
CA PRO A 200 -6.47 7.51 22.96
C PRO A 200 -7.15 6.23 22.46
N GLY A 201 -7.17 5.20 23.30
CA GLY A 201 -7.85 3.94 23.00
C GLY A 201 -7.06 3.02 22.05
N THR A 202 -7.78 2.22 21.27
CA THR A 202 -7.18 1.23 20.36
C THR A 202 -7.14 1.73 18.91
N GLN A 203 -6.22 1.18 18.12
CA GLN A 203 -6.15 1.46 16.67
C GLN A 203 -7.47 1.11 15.97
N GLN A 204 -8.13 0.02 16.38
CA GLN A 204 -9.43 -0.38 15.85
C GLN A 204 -10.50 0.70 16.07
N GLN A 205 -10.54 1.32 17.25
CA GLN A 205 -11.45 2.42 17.55
C GLN A 205 -11.13 3.67 16.72
N ALA A 206 -9.84 3.99 16.58
CA ALA A 206 -9.40 5.13 15.77
C ALA A 206 -9.77 4.98 14.29
N LEU A 207 -9.78 3.75 13.78
CA LEU A 207 -10.15 3.42 12.39
C LEU A 207 -11.66 3.19 12.20
N GLY A 208 -12.46 3.22 13.27
CA GLY A 208 -13.91 3.02 13.18
C GLY A 208 -14.33 1.61 12.74
N MET A 209 -13.49 0.60 12.99
CA MET A 209 -13.74 -0.77 12.53
C MET A 209 -14.64 -1.54 13.51
N GLY A 210 -15.94 -1.62 13.20
CA GLY A 210 -16.96 -2.26 14.03
C GLY A 210 -17.38 -3.68 13.61
N GLY A 211 -17.18 -4.06 12.35
CA GLY A 211 -17.65 -5.34 11.80
C GLY A 211 -16.71 -5.95 10.75
N ILE A 212 -17.00 -7.20 10.35
CA ILE A 212 -16.13 -7.96 9.43
C ILE A 212 -16.08 -7.36 8.02
N GLY A 213 -17.18 -6.74 7.57
CA GLY A 213 -17.25 -6.06 6.28
C GLY A 213 -16.35 -4.82 6.25
N GLU A 214 -16.39 -4.02 7.32
CA GLU A 214 -15.54 -2.85 7.51
C GLU A 214 -14.07 -3.26 7.57
N ILE A 215 -13.74 -4.32 8.32
CA ILE A 215 -12.39 -4.87 8.40
C ILE A 215 -11.89 -5.30 7.02
N ALA A 216 -12.66 -6.09 6.27
CA ALA A 216 -12.26 -6.57 4.95
C ALA A 216 -12.04 -5.42 3.97
N SER A 217 -12.93 -4.41 3.99
CA SER A 217 -12.83 -3.24 3.11
C SER A 217 -11.66 -2.35 3.49
N ALA A 218 -11.39 -2.17 4.79
CA ALA A 218 -10.24 -1.45 5.29
C ALA A 218 -8.93 -2.12 4.88
N LEU A 219 -8.81 -3.45 5.03
CA LEU A 219 -7.65 -4.22 4.60
C LEU A 219 -7.35 -4.05 3.11
N ILE A 220 -8.39 -4.14 2.26
CA ILE A 220 -8.26 -3.92 0.81
C ILE A 220 -7.80 -2.48 0.54
N PHE A 221 -8.45 -1.51 1.18
CA PHE A 221 -8.12 -0.10 0.99
C PHE A 221 -6.68 0.22 1.42
N THR A 222 -6.23 -0.31 2.56
CA THR A 222 -4.86 -0.13 3.07
C THR A 222 -3.83 -0.57 2.03
N VAL A 223 -3.93 -1.78 1.48
CA VAL A 223 -2.94 -2.25 0.51
C VAL A 223 -3.06 -1.55 -0.86
N VAL A 224 -4.25 -1.09 -1.24
CA VAL A 224 -4.45 -0.27 -2.44
C VAL A 224 -3.79 1.09 -2.27
N LEU A 225 -4.06 1.77 -1.15
CA LEU A 225 -3.51 3.08 -0.86
C LEU A 225 -1.99 3.02 -0.72
N GLU A 226 -1.50 2.13 0.14
CA GLU A 226 -0.11 2.14 0.54
C GLU A 226 0.81 1.45 -0.46
N ASP A 227 0.51 0.22 -0.89
CA ASP A 227 1.43 -0.53 -1.76
C ASP A 227 1.22 -0.21 -3.23
N LEU A 228 -0.04 -0.21 -3.69
CA LEU A 228 -0.34 0.03 -5.11
C LEU A 228 -0.18 1.51 -5.48
N ILE A 229 -0.75 2.44 -4.70
CA ILE A 229 -0.73 3.87 -5.05
C ILE A 229 0.54 4.54 -4.55
N MET A 230 0.76 4.62 -3.24
CA MET A 230 1.89 5.35 -2.66
C MET A 230 3.23 4.74 -3.08
N VAL A 231 3.40 3.42 -2.97
CA VAL A 231 4.68 2.78 -3.30
C VAL A 231 4.82 2.49 -4.79
N ALA A 232 3.85 1.84 -5.45
CA ALA A 232 4.05 1.43 -6.84
C ALA A 232 3.79 2.56 -7.84
N ALA A 233 2.58 3.09 -7.89
CA ALA A 233 2.16 4.05 -8.91
C ALA A 233 2.89 5.39 -8.77
N VAL A 234 2.92 5.99 -7.58
CA VAL A 234 3.57 7.29 -7.36
C VAL A 234 5.07 7.21 -7.63
N VAL A 235 5.78 6.16 -7.18
CA VAL A 235 7.19 5.97 -7.52
C VAL A 235 7.38 5.84 -9.03
N ALA A 236 6.55 5.05 -9.70
CA ALA A 236 6.67 4.83 -11.14
C ALA A 236 6.41 6.11 -11.94
N LEU A 237 5.35 6.85 -11.61
CA LEU A 237 4.99 8.12 -12.26
C LEU A 237 6.01 9.22 -11.99
N LEU A 238 6.47 9.40 -10.75
CA LEU A 238 7.49 10.40 -10.44
C LEU A 238 8.85 10.05 -11.07
N THR A 239 9.17 8.76 -11.20
CA THR A 239 10.35 8.29 -11.95
C THR A 239 10.20 8.60 -13.45
N ALA A 240 9.02 8.35 -14.03
CA ALA A 240 8.70 8.72 -15.42
C ALA A 240 8.70 10.24 -15.63
N ALA A 241 8.38 11.02 -14.59
CA ALA A 241 8.50 12.47 -14.54
C ALA A 241 9.94 12.98 -14.31
N ARG A 242 10.92 12.07 -14.23
CA ARG A 242 12.34 12.35 -14.01
C ARG A 242 12.63 13.09 -12.70
N ARG A 243 11.80 12.87 -11.67
CA ARG A 243 12.05 13.43 -10.34
C ARG A 243 13.24 12.75 -9.68
N ARG A 244 13.92 13.50 -8.81
CA ARG A 244 15.08 12.99 -8.06
C ARG A 244 14.60 12.01 -7.00
N ALA A 245 15.46 11.05 -6.66
CA ALA A 245 15.14 10.03 -5.65
C ALA A 245 14.62 10.64 -4.35
N TRP A 246 15.33 11.64 -3.80
CA TRP A 246 14.97 12.28 -2.54
C TRP A 246 13.54 12.84 -2.55
N GLU A 247 13.10 13.43 -3.68
CA GLU A 247 11.76 14.01 -3.82
C GLU A 247 10.68 12.92 -3.74
N ILE A 248 10.91 11.78 -4.41
CA ILE A 248 10.02 10.61 -4.36
C ILE A 248 9.91 10.09 -2.91
N TYR A 249 11.05 9.94 -2.23
CA TYR A 249 11.08 9.53 -0.82
C TYR A 249 10.32 10.51 0.07
N THR A 250 10.58 11.81 -0.07
CA THR A 250 9.97 12.84 0.77
C THR A 250 8.45 12.87 0.60
N ILE A 251 7.93 12.87 -0.63
CA ILE A 251 6.49 12.92 -0.90
C ILE A 251 5.79 11.73 -0.25
N ILE A 252 6.31 10.51 -0.48
CA ILE A 252 5.67 9.29 0.01
C ILE A 252 5.81 9.19 1.54
N CYS A 253 6.99 9.48 2.11
CA CYS A 253 7.17 9.46 3.56
C CYS A 253 6.27 10.48 4.29
N ILE A 254 6.07 11.68 3.72
CA ILE A 254 5.14 12.67 4.28
C ILE A 254 3.71 12.15 4.22
N ALA A 255 3.29 11.60 3.08
CA ALA A 255 1.95 11.03 2.94
C ALA A 255 1.71 9.86 3.89
N GLU A 256 2.71 8.99 4.06
CA GLU A 256 2.68 7.85 4.99
C GLU A 256 2.49 8.31 6.44
N VAL A 257 3.30 9.28 6.88
CA VAL A 257 3.17 9.81 8.24
C VAL A 257 1.81 10.50 8.39
N ALA A 258 1.37 11.27 7.39
CA ALA A 258 0.11 12.00 7.43
C ALA A 258 -1.09 11.08 7.64
N VAL A 259 -1.18 9.94 6.94
CA VAL A 259 -2.28 8.98 7.11
C VAL A 259 -2.19 8.21 8.44
N HIS A 260 -1.05 8.25 9.13
CA HIS A 260 -0.82 7.62 10.43
C HIS A 260 -0.76 8.59 11.61
N LEU A 261 -0.95 9.90 11.40
CA LEU A 261 -0.87 10.92 12.46
C LEU A 261 -1.84 10.68 13.62
N TYR A 262 -2.90 9.90 13.43
CA TYR A 262 -3.79 9.49 14.53
C TYR A 262 -3.05 8.76 15.65
N PHE A 263 -1.89 8.16 15.38
CA PHE A 263 -1.04 7.54 16.41
C PHE A 263 -0.40 8.55 17.38
N GLY A 264 -0.33 9.84 17.03
CA GLY A 264 0.47 10.83 17.76
C GLY A 264 1.93 10.84 17.30
N LEU A 265 2.85 11.09 18.24
CA LEU A 265 4.30 11.03 17.99
C LEU A 265 4.77 9.67 17.42
N PRO A 266 4.19 8.51 17.81
CA PRO A 266 4.51 7.22 17.19
C PRO A 266 4.34 7.12 15.67
N ALA A 267 3.60 8.02 15.03
CA ALA A 267 3.49 8.09 13.58
C ALA A 267 4.85 8.23 12.88
N LEU A 268 5.87 8.78 13.56
CA LEU A 268 7.23 8.90 13.01
C LEU A 268 7.91 7.54 12.76
N ALA A 269 7.45 6.46 13.41
CA ALA A 269 7.93 5.10 13.13
C ALA A 269 7.62 4.65 11.69
N PHE A 270 6.65 5.29 11.02
CA PHE A 270 6.32 5.01 9.63
C PHE A 270 7.32 5.61 8.62
N LEU A 271 8.25 6.48 9.05
CA LEU A 271 9.32 6.99 8.19
C LEU A 271 10.29 5.89 7.68
N PRO A 272 10.94 5.09 8.56
CA PRO A 272 11.77 3.98 8.10
C PRO A 272 10.97 2.92 7.33
N TYR A 273 9.69 2.73 7.67
CA TYR A 273 8.78 1.86 6.94
C TYR A 273 8.58 2.29 5.48
N ALA A 274 8.11 3.51 5.23
CA ALA A 274 7.95 4.06 3.88
C ALA A 274 9.27 4.04 3.12
N TRP A 275 10.37 4.47 3.77
CA TRP A 275 11.68 4.47 3.14
C TRP A 275 12.14 3.08 2.69
N LEU A 276 11.99 2.05 3.53
CA LEU A 276 12.37 0.68 3.19
C LEU A 276 11.52 0.15 2.03
N ARG A 277 10.20 0.36 2.05
CA ARG A 277 9.29 -0.07 0.97
C ARG A 277 9.62 0.60 -0.36
N ILE A 278 9.82 1.92 -0.38
CA ILE A 278 10.21 2.65 -1.60
C ILE A 278 11.54 2.13 -2.12
N ARG A 279 12.53 1.91 -1.24
CA ARG A 279 13.84 1.37 -1.64
C ARG A 279 13.70 -0.02 -2.26
N LEU A 280 12.89 -0.88 -1.65
CA LEU A 280 12.64 -2.23 -2.12
C LEU A 280 11.95 -2.22 -3.49
N TYR A 281 10.88 -1.43 -3.62
CA TYR A 281 10.14 -1.30 -4.87
C TYR A 281 11.00 -0.72 -6.00
N ARG A 282 11.78 0.33 -5.74
CA ARG A 282 12.68 0.90 -6.76
C ARG A 282 13.76 -0.08 -7.25
N ARG A 283 14.10 -1.09 -6.43
CA ARG A 283 15.10 -2.10 -6.77
C ARG A 283 14.51 -3.27 -7.55
N HIS A 284 13.30 -3.71 -7.21
CA HIS A 284 12.72 -4.95 -7.74
C HIS A 284 11.50 -4.74 -8.64
N VAL A 285 10.77 -3.64 -8.44
CA VAL A 285 9.55 -3.29 -9.18
C VAL A 285 8.54 -4.45 -9.17
N GLN A 286 8.36 -5.06 -8.00
CA GLN A 286 7.37 -6.12 -7.74
C GLN A 286 6.49 -5.68 -6.57
N VAL A 287 5.25 -5.26 -6.85
CA VAL A 287 4.31 -4.83 -5.80
C VAL A 287 3.56 -6.02 -5.17
N ILE A 288 3.29 -7.09 -5.92
CA ILE A 288 2.50 -8.23 -5.43
C ILE A 288 3.07 -8.91 -4.17
N PRO A 289 4.37 -9.29 -4.10
CA PRO A 289 4.90 -9.86 -2.86
C PRO A 289 4.86 -8.88 -1.68
N MET A 290 4.94 -7.56 -1.94
CA MET A 290 4.83 -6.55 -0.89
C MET A 290 3.39 -6.50 -0.36
N LEU A 291 2.42 -6.37 -1.27
CA LEU A 291 0.99 -6.35 -0.98
C LEU A 291 0.54 -7.60 -0.21
N ALA A 292 0.98 -8.78 -0.63
CA ALA A 292 0.60 -10.03 0.02
C ALA A 292 1.10 -10.12 1.46
N VAL A 293 2.35 -9.69 1.72
CA VAL A 293 2.92 -9.68 3.07
C VAL A 293 2.27 -8.61 3.93
N HIS A 294 2.00 -7.42 3.39
CA HIS A 294 1.30 -6.36 4.12
C HIS A 294 -0.11 -6.78 4.52
N LEU A 295 -0.88 -7.33 3.59
CA LEU A 295 -2.21 -7.89 3.88
C LEU A 295 -2.16 -8.96 4.97
N ALA A 296 -1.18 -9.87 4.90
CA ALA A 296 -1.00 -10.91 5.91
C ALA A 296 -0.62 -10.34 7.28
N PHE A 297 0.24 -9.31 7.32
CA PHE A 297 0.66 -8.63 8.53
C PHE A 297 -0.53 -7.93 9.22
N ASP A 298 -1.34 -7.19 8.47
CA ASP A 298 -2.52 -6.51 9.02
C ASP A 298 -3.58 -7.50 9.49
N THR A 299 -3.81 -8.57 8.71
CA THR A 299 -4.71 -9.66 9.10
C THR A 299 -4.26 -10.31 10.40
N PHE A 300 -2.95 -10.55 10.55
CA PHE A 300 -2.38 -11.06 11.80
C PHE A 300 -2.59 -10.08 12.96
N GLY A 301 -2.36 -8.78 12.74
CA GLY A 301 -2.61 -7.74 13.75
C GLY A 301 -4.07 -7.73 14.23
N ILE A 302 -5.02 -7.81 13.31
CA ILE A 302 -6.45 -7.92 13.62
C ILE A 302 -6.75 -9.19 14.42
N LEU A 303 -6.20 -10.34 14.01
CA LEU A 303 -6.38 -11.60 14.74
C LEU A 303 -5.88 -11.47 16.19
N MET A 304 -4.71 -10.86 16.40
CA MET A 304 -4.16 -10.60 17.73
C MET A 304 -5.05 -9.69 18.58
N TRP A 305 -5.84 -8.80 17.96
CA TRP A 305 -6.82 -7.99 18.69
C TRP A 305 -8.07 -8.76 19.10
N THR A 306 -8.52 -9.70 18.25
CA THR A 306 -9.74 -10.49 18.49
C THR A 306 -9.54 -11.63 19.49
N LEU A 307 -8.32 -12.11 19.64
CA LEU A 307 -8.01 -13.17 20.60
C LEU A 307 -7.92 -12.61 22.04
N PRO A 308 -8.27 -13.41 23.06
CA PRO A 308 -8.34 -12.98 24.46
C PRO A 308 -6.96 -12.84 25.12
N PHE A 309 -5.97 -12.34 24.38
CA PHE A 309 -4.67 -12.00 24.92
C PHE A 309 -4.74 -10.72 25.73
N THR A 310 -4.14 -10.75 26.92
CA THR A 310 -3.82 -9.56 27.72
C THR A 310 -2.87 -8.63 26.96
N PHE A 311 -2.82 -7.37 27.37
CA PHE A 311 -1.90 -6.39 26.79
C PHE A 311 -0.44 -6.86 26.85
N THR A 312 -0.02 -7.42 28.00
CA THR A 312 1.33 -7.94 28.20
C THR A 312 1.64 -9.11 27.27
N GLU A 313 0.70 -10.03 27.09
CA GLU A 313 0.86 -11.15 26.14
C GLU A 313 0.97 -10.65 24.71
N ARG A 314 0.15 -9.66 24.30
CA ARG A 314 0.26 -9.04 22.96
C ARG A 314 1.62 -8.39 22.74
N LEU A 315 2.13 -7.68 23.75
CA LEU A 315 3.46 -7.06 23.70
C LEU A 315 4.57 -8.09 23.62
N LEU A 316 4.50 -9.16 24.42
CA LEU A 316 5.47 -10.25 24.41
C LEU A 316 5.43 -11.03 23.08
N CYS A 317 4.26 -11.36 22.56
CA CYS A 317 4.09 -12.04 21.28
C CYS A 317 4.61 -11.18 20.11
N THR A 318 4.30 -9.87 20.11
CA THR A 318 4.78 -8.95 19.08
C THR A 318 6.30 -8.78 19.15
N GLY A 319 6.84 -8.53 20.35
CA GLY A 319 8.27 -8.40 20.58
C GLY A 319 9.05 -9.67 20.25
N ALA A 320 8.57 -10.83 20.70
CA ALA A 320 9.16 -12.13 20.39
C ALA A 320 9.07 -12.46 18.90
N GLY A 321 7.95 -12.15 18.24
CA GLY A 321 7.78 -12.33 16.80
C GLY A 321 8.78 -11.51 15.99
N ILE A 322 8.93 -10.21 16.33
CA ILE A 322 9.92 -9.33 15.69
C ILE A 322 11.34 -9.83 15.97
N ALA A 323 11.68 -10.14 17.22
CA ALA A 323 13.01 -10.62 17.60
C ALA A 323 13.36 -11.95 16.91
N LEU A 324 12.44 -12.90 16.88
CA LEU A 324 12.60 -14.18 16.20
C LEU A 324 12.80 -13.98 14.69
N PHE A 325 11.99 -13.11 14.08
CA PHE A 325 12.11 -12.80 12.66
C PHE A 325 13.47 -12.18 12.31
N LEU A 326 13.91 -11.18 13.08
CA LEU A 326 15.22 -10.56 12.92
C LEU A 326 16.37 -11.55 13.16
N ALA A 327 16.24 -12.44 14.15
CA ALA A 327 17.23 -13.47 14.42
C ALA A 327 17.33 -14.48 13.26
N VAL A 328 16.20 -14.94 12.72
CA VAL A 328 16.16 -15.83 11.56
C VAL A 328 16.76 -15.17 10.32
N ASP A 329 16.43 -13.91 10.05
CA ASP A 329 17.04 -13.15 8.94
C ASP A 329 18.55 -12.99 9.12
N PHE A 330 19.00 -12.63 10.32
CA PHE A 330 20.42 -12.52 10.64
C PHE A 330 21.18 -13.85 10.43
N LEU A 331 20.62 -14.96 10.92
CA LEU A 331 21.18 -16.30 10.73
C LEU A 331 21.22 -16.69 9.24
N ARG A 332 20.14 -16.43 8.49
CA ARG A 332 20.10 -16.70 7.04
C ARG A 332 21.17 -15.93 6.26
N ARG A 333 21.44 -14.68 6.64
CA ARG A 333 22.50 -13.87 6.00
C ARG A 333 23.92 -14.34 6.36
N ARG A 334 24.09 -14.99 7.51
CA ARG A 334 25.37 -15.49 8.01
C ARG A 334 25.71 -16.89 7.49
N VAL A 335 24.72 -17.73 7.18
CA VAL A 335 24.95 -19.07 6.61
C VAL A 335 25.33 -18.92 5.14
N PRO A 336 26.59 -19.18 4.75
CA PRO A 336 26.99 -19.11 3.34
C PRO A 336 26.24 -20.18 2.55
N ARG A 337 25.75 -19.85 1.35
CA ARG A 337 25.23 -20.82 0.35
C ARG A 337 26.32 -21.76 -0.18
N ARG A 338 26.97 -22.52 0.70
CA ARG A 338 28.08 -23.42 0.36
C ARG A 338 27.66 -24.88 0.15
N LEU A 339 26.37 -25.21 0.26
CA LEU A 339 25.92 -26.60 0.21
C LEU A 339 25.02 -26.98 -0.98
N SER A 340 24.40 -26.04 -1.70
CA SER A 340 23.54 -26.40 -2.84
C SER A 340 24.29 -26.73 -4.12
N HIS A 341 25.53 -26.24 -4.31
CA HIS A 341 26.32 -26.58 -5.50
C HIS A 341 26.97 -27.97 -5.45
N ARG A 342 27.01 -28.62 -4.28
CA ARG A 342 27.75 -29.88 -4.11
C ARG A 342 26.90 -31.13 -4.39
N GLU A 343 25.57 -31.01 -4.49
CA GLU A 343 24.69 -32.12 -4.84
C GLU A 343 24.42 -32.21 -6.35
N ASP A 344 24.36 -31.08 -7.07
CA ASP A 344 24.20 -31.09 -8.53
C ASP A 344 25.47 -31.62 -9.24
N ASP A 345 26.67 -31.31 -8.72
CA ASP A 345 27.94 -31.84 -9.23
C ASP A 345 28.10 -33.37 -9.04
N LYS A 346 27.39 -33.94 -8.05
CA LYS A 346 27.40 -35.40 -7.80
C LYS A 346 26.42 -36.17 -8.67
N ARG A 347 25.41 -35.51 -9.26
CA ARG A 347 24.46 -36.17 -10.17
C ARG A 347 24.92 -36.17 -11.63
N SER A 348 25.84 -35.30 -12.04
CA SER A 348 26.37 -35.31 -13.42
C SER A 348 27.52 -36.29 -13.65
N THR A 349 28.02 -36.95 -12.60
CA THR A 349 29.18 -37.85 -12.66
C THR A 349 28.83 -39.34 -12.65
N ILE A 350 27.54 -39.69 -12.68
CA ILE A 350 27.07 -41.08 -12.81
C ILE A 350 26.24 -41.22 -14.08
N ALA A 351 26.88 -41.08 -15.24
CA ALA A 351 26.39 -41.70 -16.47
C ALA A 351 27.30 -42.91 -16.73
N PRO A 352 26.78 -44.16 -16.73
CA PRO A 352 27.59 -45.32 -17.09
C PRO A 352 27.88 -45.31 -18.58
N ASP A 353 29.15 -45.53 -18.92
CA ASP A 353 29.63 -45.82 -20.28
C ASP A 353 28.83 -46.97 -20.90
N PRO A 354 28.25 -46.81 -22.11
CA PRO A 354 27.77 -47.95 -22.87
C PRO A 354 28.97 -48.60 -23.58
N ALA A 355 29.49 -49.67 -22.98
CA ALA A 355 30.33 -50.65 -23.68
C ALA A 355 29.46 -51.85 -24.12
N SER A 356 29.26 -51.98 -25.44
CA SER A 356 29.24 -53.20 -26.29
C SER A 356 28.40 -52.99 -27.54
#